data_AF-A0A2V5TBD8-F1
#
_entry.id   AF-A0A2V5TBD8-F1
#
_cell.length_a   1.000
_cell.length_b   1.000
_cell.length_c   1.000
_cell.angle_alpha   90.00
_cell.angle_beta   90.00
_cell.angle_gamma   90.00
#
_symmetry.space_group_name_H-M   'P 1'
#
loop_
_entity.id
_entity.type
_entity.pdbx_description
1 polymer ?
#
loop_
_entity_poly.entity_id
_entity_poly.type
_entity_poly.pdbx_seq_one_letter_code
_entity_poly.pdbx_strand_id
1 'polypeptide(L)'
;MSDFSSTLEQAIYGSIETLQSLKKIESEIARAAEMIEQCLRAGNKLLICGNGGSASDAAHFATELVVRFAKDRRAYPAICLTG
;
A
#
# COMPACT_ATOMS: atom_id res chain seq x y z
N MET A 1 9.15 32.81 9.74
CA MET A 1 10.20 31.77 9.76
C MET A 1 10.02 30.77 10.91
N SER A 2 9.48 31.16 12.07
CA SER A 2 9.15 30.22 13.18
C SER A 2 8.07 29.19 12.84
N ASP A 3 7.08 29.56 12.04
CA ASP A 3 5.89 28.77 11.74
C ASP A 3 6.17 27.50 10.90
N PHE A 4 7.04 27.61 9.89
CA PHE A 4 7.37 26.48 9.02
C PHE A 4 8.16 25.36 9.75
N SER A 5 9.12 25.73 10.59
CA SER A 5 9.90 24.75 11.36
C SER A 5 9.00 23.96 12.31
N SER A 6 8.05 24.63 12.98
CA SER A 6 7.09 23.97 13.85
C SER A 6 6.15 23.04 13.09
N THR A 7 5.65 23.42 11.91
CA THR A 7 4.80 22.53 11.10
C THR A 7 5.55 21.29 10.64
N LEU A 8 6.80 21.44 10.20
CA LEU A 8 7.63 20.32 9.76
C LEU A 8 7.90 19.34 10.91
N GLU A 9 8.29 19.85 12.07
CA GLU A 9 8.51 19.03 13.27
C GLU A 9 7.24 18.26 13.66
N GLN A 10 6.09 18.94 13.70
CA GLN A 10 4.81 18.29 14.00
C GLN A 10 4.46 17.18 12.99
N ALA A 11 4.66 17.43 11.69
CA ALA A 11 4.40 16.43 10.65
C ALA A 11 5.29 15.18 10.80
N ILE A 12 6.57 15.38 11.13
CA ILE A 12 7.51 14.29 11.38
C ILE A 12 7.08 13.49 12.61
N TYR A 13 6.79 14.15 13.74
CA TYR A 13 6.36 13.46 14.95
C TYR A 13 5.04 12.71 14.77
N GLY A 14 4.06 13.31 14.11
CA GLY A 14 2.80 12.64 13.77
C GLY A 14 3.00 11.43 12.87
N SER A 15 3.94 11.48 11.93
CA SER A 15 4.29 10.35 11.07
C SER A 15 4.93 9.21 11.86
N ILE A 16 5.85 9.53 12.79
CA ILE A 16 6.49 8.54 13.67
C ILE A 16 5.43 7.84 14.53
N GLU A 17 4.54 8.59 15.18
CA GLU A 17 3.46 8.03 15.99
C GLU A 17 2.54 7.14 15.17
N THR A 18 2.15 7.59 13.98
CA THR A 18 1.31 6.82 13.04
C THR A 18 1.99 5.50 12.66
N LEU A 19 3.27 5.54 12.26
CA LEU A 19 4.02 4.34 11.88
C LEU A 19 4.21 3.37 13.05
N GLN A 20 4.44 3.89 14.27
CA GLN A 20 4.53 3.05 15.46
C GLN A 20 3.20 2.36 15.78
N SER A 21 2.07 3.02 15.49
CA SER A 21 0.74 2.45 15.70
C SER A 21 0.43 1.25 14.82
N LEU A 22 1.12 1.09 13.67
CA LEU A 22 0.90 -0.01 12.73
C LEU A 22 1.16 -1.38 13.34
N LYS A 23 2.00 -1.48 14.39
CA LYS A 23 2.20 -2.72 15.15
C LYS A 23 0.89 -3.30 15.71
N LYS A 24 -0.11 -2.44 15.96
CA LYS A 24 -1.42 -2.85 16.49
C LYS A 24 -2.27 -3.59 15.46
N ILE A 25 -1.98 -3.44 14.17
CA ILE A 25 -2.75 -4.04 13.07
C ILE A 25 -1.96 -5.11 12.29
N GLU A 26 -0.89 -5.64 12.90
CA GLU A 26 -0.02 -6.63 12.27
C GLU A 26 -0.80 -7.87 11.80
N SER A 27 -1.74 -8.34 12.62
CA SER A 27 -2.55 -9.53 12.31
C SER A 27 -3.46 -9.32 11.09
N GLU A 28 -3.96 -8.10 10.93
CA GLU A 28 -4.84 -7.69 9.85
C GLU A 28 -4.07 -7.54 8.54
N ILE A 29 -2.84 -7.04 8.61
CA ILE A 29 -1.91 -7.00 7.48
C ILE A 29 -1.57 -8.42 7.02
N ALA A 30 -1.23 -9.32 7.96
CA ALA A 30 -0.95 -10.73 7.64
C ALA A 30 -2.15 -11.40 6.98
N ARG A 31 -3.35 -11.22 7.55
CA ARG A 31 -4.59 -11.74 6.98
C ARG A 31 -4.87 -11.19 5.57
N ALA A 32 -4.62 -9.91 5.33
CA ALA A 32 -4.79 -9.32 4.01
C ALA A 32 -3.82 -9.92 2.98
N ALA A 33 -2.57 -10.16 3.37
CA ALA A 33 -1.58 -10.82 2.53
C ALA A 33 -1.99 -12.26 2.19
N GLU A 34 -2.48 -13.03 3.16
CA GLU A 34 -2.99 -14.39 2.95
C GLU A 34 -4.18 -14.41 1.98
N MET A 35 -5.14 -13.49 2.14
CA MET A 35 -6.29 -13.38 1.23
C MET A 35 -5.86 -13.08 -0.21
N ILE A 36 -4.89 -12.17 -0.38
CA ILE A 36 -4.31 -11.84 -1.68
C ILE A 36 -3.62 -13.06 -2.29
N GLU A 37 -2.79 -13.77 -1.52
CA GLU A 37 -2.10 -14.96 -1.98
C GLU A 37 -3.09 -16.03 -2.45
N GLN A 38 -4.10 -16.34 -1.64
CA GLN A 38 -5.14 -17.32 -1.97
C GLN A 38 -5.90 -16.94 -3.24
N CYS A 39 -6.27 -15.66 -3.39
CA CYS A 39 -6.91 -15.13 -4.59
C CYS A 39 -6.07 -15.40 -5.84
N LEU A 40 -4.78 -15.03 -5.81
CA LEU A 40 -3.88 -15.19 -6.95
C LEU A 40 -3.58 -16.67 -7.26
N ARG A 41 -3.45 -17.52 -6.22
CA ARG A 41 -3.25 -18.98 -6.40
C ARG A 41 -4.46 -19.67 -7.00
N ALA A 42 -5.67 -19.20 -6.69
CA ALA A 42 -6.90 -19.68 -7.29
C ALA A 42 -7.10 -19.22 -8.75
N GLY A 43 -6.14 -18.47 -9.33
CA GLY A 43 -6.23 -17.96 -10.70
C GLY A 43 -7.12 -16.72 -10.84
N ASN A 44 -7.52 -16.11 -9.73
CA ASN A 44 -8.26 -14.84 -9.73
C ASN A 44 -7.31 -13.64 -9.91
N LYS A 45 -7.90 -12.44 -9.92
CA LYS A 45 -7.21 -11.17 -10.12
C LYS A 45 -7.53 -10.20 -8.99
N LEU A 46 -6.60 -9.29 -8.73
CA LEU A 46 -6.82 -8.17 -7.82
C LEU A 46 -7.38 -6.96 -8.57
N LEU A 47 -8.39 -6.33 -7.99
CA LEU A 47 -8.91 -5.03 -8.40
C LEU A 47 -8.62 -4.04 -7.28
N ILE A 48 -7.95 -2.93 -7.59
CA ILE A 48 -7.43 -1.99 -6.61
C ILE A 48 -7.95 -0.60 -6.96
N CYS A 49 -8.50 0.13 -5.99
CA CYS A 49 -9.06 1.47 -6.20
C CYS A 49 -8.71 2.40 -5.04
N GLY A 50 -8.77 3.71 -5.31
CA GLY A 50 -8.58 4.76 -4.31
C GLY A 50 -9.07 6.11 -4.84
N ASN A 51 -9.17 7.11 -3.97
CA ASN A 51 -9.51 8.50 -4.31
C ASN A 51 -8.36 9.44 -3.95
N GLY A 52 -8.12 10.47 -4.78
CA GLY A 52 -7.06 11.45 -4.51
C GLY A 52 -5.68 10.80 -4.38
N GLY A 53 -4.96 11.06 -3.29
CA GLY A 53 -3.63 10.45 -3.07
C GLY A 53 -3.64 8.91 -3.11
N SER A 54 -4.69 8.28 -2.59
CA SER A 54 -4.82 6.80 -2.61
C SER A 54 -5.04 6.22 -4.01
N ALA A 55 -5.39 7.04 -5.02
CA ALA A 55 -5.37 6.64 -6.43
C ALA A 55 -3.94 6.29 -6.88
N SER A 56 -2.96 7.07 -6.43
CA SER A 56 -1.55 6.85 -6.71
C SER A 56 -1.07 5.57 -6.03
N ASP A 57 -1.49 5.31 -4.79
CA ASP A 57 -1.16 4.07 -4.09
C ASP A 57 -1.77 2.85 -4.79
N ALA A 58 -3.02 2.96 -5.27
CA ALA A 58 -3.68 1.91 -6.03
C ALA A 58 -2.92 1.57 -7.33
N ALA A 59 -2.50 2.60 -8.07
CA ALA A 59 -1.71 2.44 -9.29
C ALA A 59 -0.32 1.85 -9.00
N HIS A 60 0.33 2.32 -7.93
CA HIS A 60 1.62 1.81 -7.50
C HIS A 60 1.55 0.32 -7.13
N PHE A 61 0.60 -0.05 -6.27
CA PHE A 61 0.42 -1.44 -5.83
C PHE A 61 0.08 -2.38 -7.00
N ALA A 62 -0.78 -1.95 -7.93
CA ALA A 62 -1.06 -2.72 -9.14
C ALA A 62 0.21 -2.92 -9.99
N THR A 63 1.04 -1.88 -10.12
CA THR A 63 2.29 -1.93 -10.89
C THR A 63 3.29 -2.90 -10.28
N GLU A 64 3.46 -2.89 -8.95
CA GLU A 64 4.34 -3.82 -8.24
C GLU A 64 3.93 -5.29 -8.44
N LEU A 65 2.64 -5.57 -8.63
CA LEU A 65 2.10 -6.91 -8.92
C LEU A 65 2.22 -7.30 -10.39
N VAL A 66 1.94 -6.38 -11.32
CA VAL A 66 2.00 -6.67 -12.76
C VAL A 66 3.45 -6.73 -13.26
N VAL A 67 4.28 -5.79 -12.82
CA VAL A 67 5.70 -5.73 -13.19
C VAL A 67 6.49 -6.62 -12.24
N ARG A 68 7.15 -6.04 -11.23
CA ARG A 68 8.00 -6.72 -10.25
C ARG A 68 8.12 -5.83 -9.02
N PHE A 69 8.19 -6.45 -7.84
CA PHE A 69 8.50 -5.77 -6.58
C PHE A 69 9.96 -6.03 -6.18
N ALA A 70 10.25 -7.18 -5.55
CA ALA A 70 11.59 -7.50 -5.03
C ALA A 70 12.32 -8.62 -5.79
N LYS A 71 11.63 -9.71 -6.15
CA LYS A 71 12.22 -10.88 -6.82
C LYS A 71 11.78 -10.95 -8.27
N ASP A 72 12.62 -11.54 -9.11
CA ASP A 72 12.18 -11.87 -10.46
C ASP A 72 11.15 -13.02 -10.42
N ARG A 73 10.02 -12.80 -11.08
CA ARG A 73 8.85 -13.67 -11.09
C ARG A 73 7.96 -13.32 -12.28
N ARG A 74 7.05 -14.22 -12.65
CA ARG A 74 5.97 -13.93 -13.61
C ARG A 74 5.07 -12.79 -13.11
N ALA A 75 4.45 -12.04 -14.02
CA ALA A 75 3.43 -11.04 -13.70
C ALA A 75 2.25 -11.65 -12.92
N TYR A 76 1.71 -10.91 -11.95
CA TYR A 76 0.44 -11.23 -11.29
C TYR A 76 -0.70 -10.40 -11.87
N PRO A 77 -1.91 -10.96 -12.00
CA PRO A 77 -3.08 -10.25 -12.51
C PRO A 77 -3.60 -9.24 -11.49
N ALA A 78 -3.29 -7.96 -11.68
CA ALA A 78 -3.79 -6.85 -10.88
C ALA A 78 -4.20 -5.68 -11.78
N ILE A 79 -5.32 -5.02 -11.44
CA ILE A 79 -5.87 -3.90 -12.21
C ILE A 79 -6.14 -2.74 -11.24
N CYS A 80 -5.55 -1.58 -11.51
CA CYS A 80 -5.97 -0.33 -10.89
C CYS A 80 -7.23 0.17 -11.59
N LEU A 81 -8.29 0.42 -10.82
CA LEU A 81 -9.56 0.95 -11.32
C LEU A 81 -9.61 2.49 -11.31
N THR A 82 -8.56 3.13 -10.83
CA THR A 82 -8.48 4.58 -10.73
C THR A 82 -7.92 5.17 -12.02
N GLY A 83 -8.49 6.29 -12.46
CA GLY A 83 -8.08 7.07 -13.63
C GLY A 83 -7.86 8.54 -13.30
#